data_AF-A0A8S3ZJ65-F1
#
_entry.id   AF-A0A8S3ZJ65-F1
#
_cell.length_a   1.000
_cell.length_b   1.000
_cell.length_c   1.000
_cell.angle_alpha   90.00
_cell.angle_beta   90.00
_cell.angle_gamma   90.00
#
_symmetry.space_group_name_H-M   'P 1'
#
loop_
_entity.id
_entity.type
_entity.pdbx_description
1 polymer ?
#
loop_
_entity_poly.entity_id
_entity_poly.type
_entity_poly.pdbx_seq_one_letter_code
_entity_poly.pdbx_strand_id
1 'polypeptide(L)'
;VELMPRAGDDLQKSAKEINFTVNHYIHIPGPYSALYNYQSLYTAIDRTFQETRIYVLYCRWPMLQDFVSRFHEKGLTESGEYVIVGILNDQPFEESMSTELMFS
;
A
#
# COMPACT_ATOMS: atom_id res chain seq x y z
N VAL A 1 17.23 -0.81 -11.72
CA VAL A 1 15.81 -0.60 -12.11
C VAL A 1 15.01 -0.65 -10.82
N GLU A 2 14.27 0.41 -10.47
CA GLU A 2 13.54 0.48 -9.20
C GLU A 2 12.48 -0.62 -9.13
N LEU A 3 12.53 -1.45 -8.08
CA LEU A 3 11.68 -2.64 -7.92
C LEU A 3 10.22 -2.29 -7.56
N MET A 4 10.01 -1.15 -6.88
CA MET A 4 8.68 -0.77 -6.36
C MET A 4 7.70 -0.25 -7.41
N PRO A 5 8.11 0.56 -8.40
CA PRO A 5 7.21 0.92 -9.51
C PRO A 5 6.70 -0.31 -10.27
N ARG A 6 7.58 -1.30 -10.51
CA ARG A 6 7.21 -2.56 -11.18
C ARG A 6 6.12 -3.34 -10.46
N ALA A 7 6.25 -3.51 -9.14
CA ALA A 7 5.24 -4.24 -8.35
C ALA A 7 3.84 -3.57 -8.43
N GLY A 8 3.81 -2.25 -8.51
CA GLY A 8 2.58 -1.49 -8.71
C GLY A 8 1.94 -1.69 -10.09
N ASP A 9 2.76 -1.61 -11.13
CA ASP A 9 2.33 -1.84 -12.52
C ASP A 9 1.83 -3.28 -12.72
N ASP A 10 2.54 -4.27 -12.15
CA ASP A 10 2.18 -5.68 -12.20
C ASP A 10 0.88 -5.97 -11.43
N LEU A 11 0.65 -5.30 -10.29
CA LEU A 11 -0.61 -5.37 -9.56
C LEU A 11 -1.77 -4.81 -10.39
N GLN A 12 -1.58 -3.64 -11.04
CA GLN A 12 -2.62 -3.04 -11.87
C GLN A 12 -2.96 -3.93 -13.08
N LYS A 13 -1.95 -4.54 -13.69
CA LYS A 13 -2.13 -5.49 -14.79
C LYS A 13 -2.89 -6.74 -14.32
N SER A 14 -2.45 -7.36 -13.23
CA SER A 14 -3.09 -8.56 -12.65
C SER A 14 -4.53 -8.27 -12.23
N ALA A 15 -4.80 -7.12 -11.60
CA ALA A 15 -6.14 -6.71 -11.22
C ALA A 15 -7.08 -6.62 -12.43
N LYS A 16 -6.59 -6.06 -13.55
CA LYS A 16 -7.37 -5.95 -14.79
C LYS A 16 -7.73 -7.33 -15.36
N GLU A 17 -6.83 -8.31 -15.27
CA GLU A 17 -7.05 -9.68 -15.76
C GLU A 17 -8.16 -10.41 -14.96
N ILE A 18 -8.36 -10.04 -13.70
CA ILE A 18 -9.40 -10.60 -12.82
C ILE A 18 -10.64 -9.70 -12.64
N ASN A 19 -10.84 -8.72 -13.52
CA ASN A 19 -11.95 -7.73 -13.46
C ASN A 19 -11.99 -6.86 -12.19
N PHE A 20 -10.85 -6.65 -11.55
CA PHE A 20 -10.68 -5.64 -10.51
C PHE A 20 -10.16 -4.32 -11.10
N THR A 21 -10.57 -3.20 -10.50
CA THR A 21 -10.10 -1.86 -10.88
C THR A 21 -9.30 -1.26 -9.72
N VAL A 22 -8.09 -0.81 -10.02
CA VAL A 22 -7.28 -0.01 -9.09
C VAL A 22 -7.67 1.45 -9.25
N ASN A 23 -8.42 1.99 -8.28
CA ASN A 23 -8.94 3.36 -8.36
C ASN A 23 -7.85 4.42 -8.14
N HIS A 24 -6.92 4.13 -7.23
CA HIS A 24 -5.81 5.03 -6.93
C HIS A 24 -4.51 4.24 -6.87
N TYR A 25 -3.52 4.73 -7.61
CA TYR A 25 -2.14 4.24 -7.54
C TYR A 25 -1.26 5.36 -7.01
N ILE A 26 -0.65 5.14 -5.84
CA ILE A 26 0.13 6.15 -5.13
C ILE A 26 1.50 5.58 -4.81
N HIS A 27 2.54 6.21 -5.36
CA HIS A 27 3.92 5.90 -5.05
C HIS A 27 4.51 7.01 -4.19
N ILE A 28 5.00 6.65 -2.99
CA ILE A 28 5.71 7.56 -2.08
C ILE A 28 7.19 7.18 -2.15
N PRO A 29 8.05 7.98 -2.80
CA PRO A 29 9.45 7.63 -2.99
C PRO A 29 10.19 7.60 -1.65
N GLY A 30 11.14 6.68 -1.51
CA GLY A 30 12.00 6.62 -0.33
C GLY A 30 13.01 7.76 -0.25
N PRO A 31 13.63 8.00 0.93
CA PRO A 31 13.43 7.28 2.18
C PRO A 31 12.23 7.81 2.98
N TYR A 32 11.40 6.91 3.51
CA TYR A 32 10.21 7.27 4.28
C TYR A 32 10.51 8.10 5.54
N SER A 33 11.71 7.96 6.12
CA SER A 33 12.16 8.74 7.29
C SER A 33 12.23 10.25 7.06
N ALA A 34 12.09 10.71 5.82
CA ALA A 34 12.02 12.14 5.53
C ALA A 34 10.63 12.71 5.78
N LEU A 35 10.54 13.82 6.52
CA LEU A 35 9.30 14.52 6.88
C LEU A 35 8.33 14.75 5.69
N TYR A 36 8.85 15.00 4.48
CA TYR A 36 8.01 15.21 3.30
C TYR A 36 7.25 13.93 2.87
N ASN A 37 7.80 12.75 3.14
CA ASN A 37 7.17 11.47 2.81
C ASN A 37 6.07 11.09 3.80
N TYR A 38 6.20 11.49 5.07
CA TYR A 38 5.11 11.43 6.05
C TYR A 38 3.91 12.26 5.60
N GLN A 39 4.15 13.50 5.18
CA GLN A 39 3.08 14.37 4.69
C GLN A 39 2.41 13.83 3.41
N SER A 40 3.19 13.15 2.56
CA SER A 40 2.68 12.52 1.34
C SER A 40 1.71 11.37 1.66
N LEU A 41 2.01 10.56 2.69
CA LEU A 41 1.10 9.53 3.18
C LEU A 41 -0.23 10.12 3.68
N TYR A 42 -0.16 11.19 4.48
CA TYR A 42 -1.36 11.80 5.06
C TYR A 42 -2.22 12.44 3.96
N THR A 43 -1.57 13.11 3.00
CA THR A 43 -2.22 13.68 1.83
C THR A 43 -2.89 12.60 0.98
N ALA A 44 -2.26 11.43 0.83
CA ALA A 44 -2.85 10.30 0.13
C ALA A 44 -4.14 9.83 0.83
N ILE A 45 -4.08 9.60 2.14
CA ILE A 45 -5.24 9.17 2.94
C ILE A 45 -6.39 10.19 2.83
N ASP A 46 -6.10 11.47 3.05
CA ASP A 46 -7.10 12.53 3.05
C ASP A 46 -7.78 12.69 1.66
N ARG A 47 -7.10 12.33 0.57
CA ARG A 47 -7.67 12.34 -0.78
C ARG A 47 -8.49 11.11 -1.14
N THR A 48 -8.17 9.95 -0.57
CA THR A 48 -8.76 8.67 -1.03
C THR A 48 -9.83 8.10 -0.10
N PHE A 49 -9.87 8.50 1.18
CA PHE A 49 -10.72 7.83 2.19
C PHE A 49 -12.21 7.82 1.87
N GLN A 50 -12.74 8.83 1.20
CA GLN A 50 -14.17 8.87 0.86
C GLN A 50 -14.54 7.85 -0.23
N GLU A 51 -13.65 7.64 -1.20
CA GLU A 51 -13.90 6.84 -2.41
C GLU A 51 -13.30 5.43 -2.35
N THR A 52 -12.48 5.15 -1.34
CA THR A 52 -11.75 3.88 -1.21
C THR A 52 -12.11 3.16 0.09
N ARG A 53 -12.42 1.87 -0.01
CA ARG A 53 -12.69 1.00 1.15
C ARG A 53 -11.61 -0.06 1.37
N ILE A 54 -10.89 -0.45 0.32
CA ILE A 54 -9.80 -1.43 0.40
C ILE A 54 -8.50 -0.72 0.10
N TYR A 55 -7.56 -0.79 1.04
CA TYR A 55 -6.22 -0.24 0.92
C TYR A 55 -5.21 -1.38 0.88
N VAL A 56 -4.34 -1.36 -0.13
CA VAL A 56 -3.22 -2.28 -0.26
C VAL A 56 -1.93 -1.47 -0.16
N LEU A 57 -1.13 -1.74 0.86
CA LEU A 57 0.12 -1.02 1.12
C LEU A 57 1.30 -1.95 0.96
N TYR A 58 2.20 -1.63 0.03
CA TYR A 58 3.51 -2.28 -0.09
C TYR A 58 4.56 -1.38 0.55
N CYS A 59 4.91 -1.62 1.81
CA CYS A 59 5.74 -0.71 2.59
C CYS A 59 6.51 -1.41 3.71
N ARG A 60 7.35 -0.66 4.43
CA ARG A 60 7.98 -1.14 5.67
C ARG A 60 7.04 -0.92 6.86
N TRP A 61 7.23 -1.71 7.92
CA TRP A 61 6.43 -1.64 9.14
C TRP A 61 6.13 -0.21 9.66
N PRO A 62 7.10 0.73 9.76
CA PRO A 62 6.81 2.07 10.28
C PRO A 62 5.76 2.84 9.46
N MET A 63 5.78 2.72 8.13
CA MET A 63 4.80 3.40 7.27
C MET A 63 3.40 2.79 7.44
N LEU A 64 3.30 1.47 7.59
CA LEU A 64 2.02 0.82 7.87
C LEU A 64 1.45 1.30 9.21
N GLN A 65 2.29 1.38 10.23
CA GLN A 65 1.88 1.85 11.55
C GLN A 65 1.34 3.29 11.48
N ASP A 66 2.05 4.20 10.80
CA ASP A 66 1.61 5.59 10.65
C ASP A 66 0.31 5.70 9.84
N PHE A 67 0.14 4.88 8.80
CA PHE A 67 -1.10 4.84 8.03
C PHE A 67 -2.30 4.44 8.92
N VAL A 68 -2.14 3.38 9.71
CA VAL A 68 -3.20 2.90 10.62
C VAL A 68 -3.46 3.94 11.72
N SER A 69 -2.42 4.55 12.29
CA SER A 69 -2.56 5.64 13.26
C SER A 69 -3.36 6.81 12.68
N ARG A 70 -3.07 7.22 11.44
CA ARG A 70 -3.81 8.29 10.78
C ARG A 70 -5.28 7.92 10.51
N PHE A 71 -5.54 6.66 10.15
CA PHE A 71 -6.92 6.15 10.03
C PHE A 71 -7.66 6.23 11.37
N HIS A 72 -7.00 5.85 12.46
CA HIS A 72 -7.55 5.91 13.79
C HIS A 72 -7.85 7.35 14.23
N GLU A 73 -6.92 8.29 14.04
CA GLU A 73 -7.09 9.72 14.33
C GLU A 73 -8.29 10.34 13.60
N LYS A 74 -8.63 9.82 12.42
CA LYS A 74 -9.78 10.25 11.62
C LYS A 74 -11.09 9.55 11.99
N GLY A 75 -11.08 8.64 12.97
CA GLY A 75 -12.24 7.84 13.36
C GLY A 75 -12.65 6.78 12.33
N LEU A 76 -11.77 6.46 11.37
CA LEU A 76 -12.10 5.54 10.26
C LEU A 76 -11.99 4.07 10.66
N THR A 77 -11.34 3.76 11.78
CA THR A 77 -11.19 2.38 12.27
C THR A 77 -12.45 1.84 12.95
N GLU A 78 -13.39 2.71 13.33
CA GLU A 78 -14.54 2.33 14.15
C GLU A 78 -15.72 1.84 13.32
N SER A 79 -15.82 2.22 12.04
CA SER A 79 -16.97 1.88 11.19
C SER A 79 -16.95 0.45 10.66
N GLY A 80 -15.80 -0.22 10.69
CA GLY A 80 -15.62 -1.55 10.06
C GLY A 80 -15.72 -1.53 8.54
N GLU A 81 -15.83 -0.35 7.91
CA GLU A 81 -16.02 -0.21 6.45
C GLU A 81 -14.73 -0.34 5.65
N TYR A 82 -13.57 -0.26 6.32
CA TYR A 82 -12.26 -0.20 5.68
C TYR A 82 -11.48 -1.49 5.90
N VAL A 83 -10.90 -2.01 4.83
CA VAL A 83 -9.96 -3.13 4.84
C VAL A 83 -8.57 -2.60 4.51
N ILE A 84 -7.61 -2.85 5.39
CA ILE A 84 -6.20 -2.45 5.22
C ILE A 84 -5.37 -3.73 5.10
N VAL A 85 -4.72 -3.93 3.95
CA VAL A 85 -3.83 -5.06 3.67
C VAL A 85 -2.40 -4.53 3.58
N GLY A 86 -1.58 -4.87 4.57
CA GLY A 86 -0.16 -4.55 4.59
C GLY A 86 0.69 -5.68 4.02
N ILE A 87 1.44 -5.39 2.96
CA ILE A 87 2.48 -6.27 2.40
C ILE A 87 3.83 -5.69 2.87
N LEU A 88 4.37 -6.29 3.93
CA LEU A 88 5.56 -5.79 4.60
C LEU A 88 6.82 -6.23 3.84
N ASN A 89 7.56 -5.25 3.32
CA ASN A 89 8.85 -5.46 2.67
C ASN A 89 10.01 -5.27 3.67
N ASP A 90 9.94 -6.02 4.78
CA ASP A 90 10.90 -5.93 5.87
C ASP A 90 12.18 -6.74 5.60
N GLN A 91 12.17 -7.58 4.56
CA GLN A 91 13.35 -8.29 4.04
C GLN A 91 13.57 -7.94 2.56
N PRO A 92 14.82 -7.91 2.06
CA PRO A 92 15.07 -7.73 0.64
C PRO A 92 14.31 -8.77 -0.17
N PHE A 93 13.65 -8.33 -1.25
CA PHE A 93 12.94 -9.21 -2.16
C PHE A 93 13.92 -10.23 -2.77
N GLU A 94 13.91 -11.47 -2.26
CA GLU A 94 14.64 -12.60 -2.85
C GLU A 94 13.76 -13.24 -3.92
N GLU A 95 14.03 -12.91 -5.19
CA GLU A 95 13.31 -13.42 -6.34
C GLU A 95 13.28 -14.96 -6.38
N SER A 96 14.31 -15.64 -5.85
CA SER A 96 14.37 -17.10 -5.72
C SER A 96 13.33 -17.71 -4.78
N MET A 97 12.81 -16.95 -3.81
CA MET A 97 11.77 -17.42 -2.88
C MET A 97 10.35 -17.22 -3.44
N SER A 98 10.19 -16.43 -4.50
CA SER A 98 8.87 -16.09 -5.08
C SER A 98 8.23 -17.25 -5.85
N THR A 99 9.00 -18.27 -6.23
CA THR A 99 8.48 -19.49 -6.86
C THR A 99 7.52 -20.29 -5.98
N GLU A 100 7.53 -20.09 -4.66
CA GLU A 100 6.63 -20.80 -3.73
C GLU A 100 5.30 -20.08 -3.47
N LEU A 101 5.19 -18.80 -3.80
CA LEU A 101 3.95 -18.02 -3.63
C LEU A 101 3.04 -18.02 -4.88
N MET A 102 3.49 -18.63 -5.97
CA MET A 102 2.63 -18.95 -7.12
C MET A 102 1.90 -20.27 -6.86
N PHE A 103 0.74 -20.18 -6.20
CA PHE A 103 -0.33 -21.19 -6.12
C PHE A 103 0.11 -22.66 -5.99
N SER A 104 0.07 -23.18 -4.76
CA SER A 104 -0.23 -24.59 -4.48
C SER A 104 -1.68 -24.75 -4.02
#